data_AF-A0A3N5K241-F1
#
_entry.id   AF-A0A3N5K241-F1
#
_cell.length_a   1.000
_cell.length_b   1.000
_cell.length_c   1.000
_cell.angle_alpha   90.00
_cell.angle_beta   90.00
_cell.angle_gamma   90.00
#
_symmetry.space_group_name_H-M   'P 1'
#
loop_
_entity.id
_entity.type
_entity.pdbx_description
1 polymer ?
#
loop_
_entity_poly.entity_id
_entity_poly.type
_entity_poly.pdbx_seq_one_letter_code
_entity_poly.pdbx_strand_id
1 'polypeptide(L)'
;MKRQQPALLISILSLAVYLMSCSDLKKDLPTETTAGPQIHGQGWIDSSSANFHGLAIQKAGWSMTSCTECHGPDFKGGSSNSSCLKCHSKPGGPENCTVCHGGLNPAPPKDLSGNTSESSPAVGAHQAHLIARNALATPVACNECHIVPASLSAAGHIDNTAGAEVMFLVTDRFAAGQSFSQSTRTCDNTYCHGNFRNGNKASVVWNDATGQAIACGSCHGDVSKSSIADKALPKTSLNGGTHPNDNKCYNCHTSVINSNYQLNASRHINGKIDFIN
;
A
#
# COMPACT_ATOMS: atom_id res chain seq x y z
N MET A 1 32.25 90.47 -0.10
CA MET A 1 33.23 89.35 -0.17
C MET A 1 32.60 88.13 0.51
N LYS A 2 32.13 87.16 -0.29
CA LYS A 2 31.43 85.95 0.20
C LYS A 2 32.47 84.89 0.59
N ARG A 3 32.46 84.44 1.86
CA ARG A 3 33.23 83.29 2.35
C ARG A 3 32.59 82.00 1.85
N GLN A 4 33.35 81.18 1.12
CA GLN A 4 33.01 79.78 0.84
C GLN A 4 33.42 78.94 2.06
N GLN A 5 32.51 78.09 2.56
CA GLN A 5 32.78 77.06 3.56
C GLN A 5 32.91 75.68 2.89
N PRO A 6 33.71 74.74 3.45
CA PRO A 6 34.10 73.51 2.77
C PRO A 6 33.05 72.41 2.94
N ALA A 7 32.40 72.01 1.85
CA ALA A 7 31.45 70.90 1.81
C ALA A 7 32.10 69.51 1.67
N LEU A 8 33.43 69.41 1.66
CA LEU A 8 34.15 68.18 1.28
C LEU A 8 34.47 67.22 2.44
N LEU A 9 34.28 67.64 3.71
CA LEU A 9 34.68 66.83 4.87
C LEU A 9 33.58 65.92 5.44
N ILE A 10 32.31 66.10 5.06
CA ILE A 10 31.19 65.33 5.63
C ILE A 10 30.90 64.04 4.85
N SER A 11 31.23 63.97 3.56
CA SER A 11 31.00 62.77 2.73
C SER A 11 32.03 61.65 2.93
N ILE A 12 33.22 61.93 3.49
CA ILE A 12 34.24 60.89 3.74
C ILE A 12 33.98 60.18 5.09
N LEU A 13 33.36 60.87 6.06
CA LEU A 13 33.06 60.29 7.36
C LEU A 13 31.88 59.31 7.34
N SER A 14 30.96 59.44 6.37
CA SER A 14 29.78 58.59 6.24
C SER A 14 30.05 57.26 5.51
N LEU A 15 31.13 57.16 4.74
CA LEU A 15 31.54 55.90 4.10
C LEU A 15 32.44 55.03 5.00
N ALA A 16 33.18 55.64 5.93
CA ALA A 16 34.02 54.92 6.89
C ALA A 16 33.20 54.16 7.95
N VAL A 17 32.01 54.66 8.31
CA VAL A 17 31.14 54.02 9.31
C VAL A 17 30.44 52.76 8.75
N TYR A 18 30.27 52.65 7.42
CA TYR A 18 29.66 51.45 6.80
C TYR A 18 30.60 50.24 6.72
N LEU A 19 31.92 50.42 6.79
CA LEU A 19 32.89 49.33 6.70
C LEU A 19 33.28 48.73 8.06
N MET A 20 32.86 49.35 9.18
CA MET A 20 33.13 48.84 10.54
C MET A 20 32.02 47.97 11.12
N SER A 21 30.94 47.70 10.37
CA SER A 21 29.92 46.69 10.74
C SER A 21 30.18 45.29 10.17
N CYS A 22 31.42 44.99 9.79
CA CYS A 22 31.84 43.61 9.57
C CYS A 22 31.93 42.90 10.93
N SER A 23 30.80 42.33 11.36
CA SER A 23 30.65 41.17 12.25
C SER A 23 31.96 40.69 12.87
N ASP A 24 32.19 41.03 14.14
CA ASP A 24 33.17 40.31 14.95
C ASP A 24 32.86 38.81 14.89
N LEU A 25 33.73 38.04 14.24
CA LEU A 25 33.69 36.59 14.31
C LEU A 25 33.88 36.22 15.79
N LYS A 26 32.87 35.60 16.42
CA LYS A 26 33.02 35.01 17.75
C LYS A 26 34.26 34.10 17.75
N LYS A 27 35.33 34.54 18.42
CA LYS A 27 36.58 33.77 18.57
C LYS A 27 36.42 32.60 19.55
N ASP A 28 35.32 32.59 20.29
CA ASP A 28 34.93 31.51 21.19
C ASP A 28 33.72 30.79 20.57
N LEU A 29 33.98 30.04 19.51
CA LEU A 29 33.06 28.97 19.12
C LEU A 29 33.10 27.92 20.25
N PRO A 30 31.96 27.45 20.77
CA PRO A 30 31.94 26.29 21.65
C PRO A 30 32.77 25.19 20.99
N THR A 31 33.59 24.49 21.77
CA THR A 31 34.26 23.26 21.32
C THR A 31 33.24 22.42 20.57
N GLU A 32 33.55 22.04 19.33
CA GLU A 32 32.72 21.13 18.55
C GLU A 32 32.35 19.94 19.44
N THR A 33 31.13 19.92 19.96
CA THR A 33 30.56 18.67 20.42
C THR A 33 30.55 17.80 19.19
N THR A 34 31.17 16.63 19.27
CA THR A 34 31.27 15.65 18.17
C THR A 34 29.91 15.22 17.60
N ALA A 35 28.81 15.66 18.22
CA ALA A 35 27.52 15.84 17.58
C ALA A 35 27.23 17.35 17.48
N GLY A 36 27.10 17.86 16.24
CA GLY A 36 26.54 19.19 16.01
C GLY A 36 25.15 19.35 16.65
N PRO A 37 24.52 20.54 16.59
CA PRO A 37 23.23 20.76 17.23
C PRO A 37 22.23 19.67 16.83
N GLN A 38 21.76 18.89 17.81
CA GLN A 38 20.73 17.86 17.62
C GLN A 38 19.40 18.57 17.34
N ILE A 39 19.16 18.87 16.06
CA ILE A 39 17.91 19.51 15.59
C ILE A 39 16.71 18.58 15.79
N HIS A 40 16.93 17.27 15.73
CA HIS A 40 15.96 16.25 16.11
C HIS A 40 16.31 15.68 17.48
N GLY A 41 15.33 15.61 18.38
CA GLY A 41 15.53 15.08 19.73
C GLY A 41 15.88 13.59 19.76
N GLN A 42 16.19 13.09 20.95
CA GLN A 42 16.50 11.67 21.17
C GLN A 42 15.36 10.75 20.68
N GLY A 43 15.72 9.58 20.14
CA GLY A 43 14.75 8.59 19.66
C GLY A 43 14.26 8.80 18.22
N TRP A 44 14.74 9.83 17.50
CA TRP A 44 14.31 10.15 16.13
C TRP A 44 14.38 8.96 15.15
N ILE A 45 15.40 8.10 15.27
CA ILE A 45 15.61 6.93 14.40
C ILE A 45 15.06 5.62 14.97
N ASP A 46 14.55 5.63 16.20
CA ASP A 46 14.05 4.44 16.89
C ASP A 46 12.54 4.31 16.63
N SER A 47 12.13 3.27 15.90
CA SER A 47 10.73 3.03 15.54
C SER A 47 9.81 2.76 16.73
N SER A 48 10.36 2.46 17.91
CA SER A 48 9.59 2.30 19.15
C SER A 48 9.44 3.60 19.94
N SER A 49 10.18 4.64 19.57
CA SER A 49 10.15 5.92 20.25
C SER A 49 8.90 6.72 19.91
N ALA A 50 8.34 7.41 20.90
CA ALA A 50 7.30 8.42 20.68
C ALA A 50 7.79 9.61 19.82
N ASN A 51 9.12 9.78 19.70
CA ASN A 51 9.75 10.82 18.88
C ASN A 51 10.24 10.28 17.52
N PHE A 52 9.80 9.10 17.11
CA PHE A 52 10.18 8.50 15.83
C PHE A 52 9.82 9.39 14.64
N HIS A 53 10.74 9.56 13.70
CA HIS A 53 10.54 10.42 12.52
C HIS A 53 9.32 10.01 11.67
N GLY A 54 9.00 8.71 11.59
CA GLY A 54 7.80 8.26 10.88
C GLY A 54 6.50 8.82 11.47
N LEU A 55 6.44 8.99 12.79
CA LEU A 55 5.30 9.64 13.46
C LEU A 55 5.28 11.15 13.20
N ALA A 56 6.45 11.79 13.10
CA ALA A 56 6.53 13.19 12.72
C ALA A 56 6.03 13.43 11.28
N ILE A 57 6.42 12.55 10.35
CA ILE A 57 5.95 12.57 8.96
C ILE A 57 4.44 12.33 8.89
N GLN A 58 3.90 11.35 9.63
CA GLN A 58 2.46 11.13 9.74
C GLN A 58 1.71 12.38 10.23
N LYS A 59 2.22 13.04 11.29
CA LYS A 59 1.64 14.28 11.82
C LYS A 59 1.71 15.44 10.84
N ALA A 60 2.69 15.44 9.94
CA ALA A 60 2.81 16.38 8.83
C ALA A 60 1.93 16.01 7.62
N GLY A 61 0.99 15.07 7.77
CA GLY A 61 0.13 14.61 6.68
C GLY A 61 0.91 13.87 5.59
N TRP A 62 1.97 13.14 5.98
CA TRP A 62 2.88 12.43 5.08
C TRP A 62 3.67 13.32 4.10
N SER A 63 3.66 14.64 4.31
CA SER A 63 4.44 15.57 3.51
C SER A 63 5.90 15.60 3.94
N MET A 64 6.81 15.46 2.98
CA MET A 64 8.26 15.55 3.17
C MET A 64 8.82 16.94 2.83
N THR A 65 7.98 17.89 2.39
CA THR A 65 8.42 19.19 1.87
C THR A 65 9.31 19.93 2.86
N SER A 66 8.89 20.06 4.12
CA SER A 66 9.68 20.74 5.15
C SER A 66 10.99 20.01 5.49
N CYS A 67 11.01 18.67 5.35
CA CYS A 67 12.21 17.88 5.58
C CYS A 67 13.25 18.13 4.46
N THR A 68 12.79 18.27 3.21
CA THR A 68 13.68 18.46 2.05
C THR A 68 14.39 19.81 2.04
N GLU A 69 13.91 20.80 2.80
CA GLU A 69 14.58 22.10 2.97
C GLU A 69 16.00 21.95 3.54
N CYS A 70 16.20 20.99 4.45
CA CYS A 70 17.49 20.70 5.06
C CYS A 70 18.13 19.41 4.51
N HIS A 71 17.33 18.37 4.28
CA HIS A 71 17.83 17.05 3.85
C HIS A 71 18.01 16.91 2.33
N GLY A 72 17.68 17.96 1.59
CA GLY A 72 17.76 18.03 0.14
C GLY A 72 16.58 17.35 -0.55
N PRO A 73 16.19 17.80 -1.74
CA PRO A 73 15.07 17.23 -2.50
C PRO A 73 15.36 15.82 -3.03
N ASP A 74 16.63 15.41 -3.07
CA ASP A 74 17.04 14.05 -3.45
C ASP A 74 17.28 13.12 -2.25
N PHE A 75 16.97 13.60 -1.03
CA PHE A 75 17.14 12.90 0.24
C PHE A 75 18.58 12.46 0.55
N LYS A 76 19.59 13.02 -0.15
CA LYS A 76 21.00 12.68 0.06
C LYS A 76 21.67 13.45 1.19
N GLY A 77 20.93 14.33 1.86
CA GLY A 77 21.36 15.01 3.08
C GLY A 77 21.48 16.51 2.97
N GLY A 78 21.40 17.10 1.76
CA GLY A 78 21.33 18.55 1.58
C GLY A 78 22.31 19.35 2.45
N SER A 79 21.82 20.40 3.09
CA SER A 79 22.57 21.22 4.05
C SER A 79 22.75 20.54 5.42
N SER A 80 21.93 19.54 5.75
CA SER A 80 22.00 18.81 7.03
C SER A 80 23.07 17.71 7.06
N ASN A 81 23.68 17.37 5.90
CA ASN A 81 24.57 16.23 5.70
C ASN A 81 23.99 14.87 6.16
N SER A 82 22.68 14.80 6.38
CA SER A 82 22.01 13.62 6.95
C SER A 82 21.11 12.96 5.90
N SER A 83 21.68 12.02 5.16
CA SER A 83 20.99 11.27 4.10
C SER A 83 19.93 10.32 4.67
N CYS A 84 18.70 10.38 4.14
CA CYS A 84 17.63 9.42 4.42
C CYS A 84 17.95 8.05 3.78
N LEU A 85 18.74 8.06 2.71
CA LEU A 85 19.07 6.88 1.91
C LEU A 85 20.00 5.90 2.64
N LYS A 86 20.58 6.30 3.78
CA LYS A 86 21.33 5.39 4.67
C LYS A 86 20.48 4.21 5.13
N CYS A 87 19.19 4.45 5.41
CA CYS A 87 18.23 3.41 5.82
C CYS A 87 17.21 3.13 4.72
N HIS A 88 16.76 4.16 3.99
CA HIS A 88 15.78 4.05 2.91
C HIS A 88 16.48 3.95 1.56
N SER A 89 17.17 2.85 1.31
CA SER A 89 18.04 2.68 0.13
C SER A 89 17.33 2.15 -1.13
N LYS A 90 16.07 1.71 -1.01
CA LYS A 90 15.29 1.24 -2.16
C LYS A 90 15.05 2.38 -3.17
N PRO A 91 14.80 2.09 -4.45
CA PRO A 91 14.41 3.10 -5.43
C PRO A 91 13.21 3.92 -4.94
N GLY A 92 13.30 5.24 -5.04
CA GLY A 92 12.32 6.17 -4.44
C GLY A 92 12.64 6.58 -2.99
N GLY A 93 13.65 5.95 -2.37
CA GLY A 93 14.14 6.31 -1.04
C GLY A 93 13.05 6.27 0.02
N PRO A 94 12.88 7.33 0.83
CA PRO A 94 11.79 7.41 1.82
C PRO A 94 10.38 7.41 1.20
N GLU A 95 10.25 7.70 -0.10
CA GLU A 95 8.97 7.67 -0.83
C GLU A 95 8.68 6.32 -1.50
N ASN A 96 9.56 5.32 -1.33
CA ASN A 96 9.30 3.98 -1.87
C ASN A 96 7.99 3.42 -1.30
N CYS A 97 7.14 2.85 -2.15
CA CYS A 97 5.80 2.39 -1.78
C CYS A 97 5.81 1.44 -0.56
N THR A 98 6.82 0.58 -0.42
CA THR A 98 6.91 -0.39 0.70
C THR A 98 7.24 0.25 2.05
N VAL A 99 7.63 1.53 2.09
CA VAL A 99 7.83 2.27 3.34
C VAL A 99 6.49 2.49 4.04
N CYS A 100 5.45 2.85 3.29
CA CYS A 100 4.11 3.12 3.79
C CYS A 100 3.16 1.92 3.62
N HIS A 101 3.15 1.30 2.43
CA HIS A 101 2.36 0.10 2.14
C HIS A 101 3.04 -1.19 2.62
N GLY A 102 4.04 -1.09 3.49
CA GLY A 102 4.66 -2.18 4.23
C GLY A 102 5.44 -3.22 3.42
N GLY A 103 6.06 -4.15 4.15
CA GLY A 103 6.44 -5.48 3.65
C GLY A 103 7.48 -5.60 2.53
N LEU A 104 7.44 -6.76 1.88
CA LEU A 104 8.24 -7.07 0.69
C LEU A 104 7.64 -6.47 -0.59
N ASN A 105 6.33 -6.23 -0.59
CA ASN A 105 5.55 -5.67 -1.69
C ASN A 105 4.57 -4.62 -1.12
N PRO A 106 4.07 -3.67 -1.95
CA PRO A 106 3.22 -2.56 -1.48
C PRO A 106 1.77 -3.00 -1.25
N ALA A 107 1.59 -4.02 -0.42
CA ALA A 107 0.32 -4.56 0.03
C ALA A 107 0.44 -4.87 1.53
N PRO A 108 0.10 -3.92 2.42
CA PRO A 108 0.65 -3.89 3.76
C PRO A 108 0.39 -5.17 4.55
N PRO A 109 1.44 -5.98 4.86
CA PRO A 109 1.34 -6.95 5.94
C PRO A 109 1.37 -6.23 7.31
N LYS A 110 1.77 -4.96 7.32
CA LYS A 110 1.65 -4.01 8.41
C LYS A 110 1.05 -2.72 7.85
N ASP A 111 -0.10 -2.29 8.36
CA ASP A 111 -0.75 -1.05 7.92
C ASP A 111 -0.11 0.21 8.55
N LEU A 112 -0.58 1.40 8.13
CA LEU A 112 -0.08 2.70 8.64
C LEU A 112 -0.36 2.93 10.13
N SER A 113 -1.30 2.19 10.71
CA SER A 113 -1.63 2.19 12.14
C SER A 113 -0.82 1.13 12.91
N GLY A 114 0.01 0.35 12.21
CA GLY A 114 0.87 -0.67 12.76
C GLY A 114 0.21 -2.03 12.97
N ASN A 115 -1.04 -2.23 12.54
CA ASN A 115 -1.68 -3.54 12.62
C ASN A 115 -1.04 -4.51 11.64
N THR A 116 -0.90 -5.77 12.05
CA THR A 116 -0.37 -6.85 11.19
C THR A 116 -1.33 -8.02 10.99
N SER A 117 -2.46 -8.02 11.69
CA SER A 117 -3.46 -9.08 11.60
C SER A 117 -4.32 -8.92 10.36
N GLU A 118 -4.58 -10.02 9.64
CA GLU A 118 -5.54 -10.06 8.52
C GLU A 118 -6.98 -9.74 8.98
N SER A 119 -7.26 -9.74 10.29
CA SER A 119 -8.52 -9.24 10.84
C SER A 119 -8.65 -7.71 10.82
N SER A 120 -7.56 -6.97 10.61
CA SER A 120 -7.59 -5.52 10.42
C SER A 120 -7.88 -5.20 8.95
N PRO A 121 -8.86 -4.33 8.61
CA PRO A 121 -9.27 -4.08 7.23
C PRO A 121 -8.14 -3.61 6.31
N ALA A 122 -7.22 -2.79 6.81
CA ALA A 122 -6.10 -2.29 6.02
C ALA A 122 -5.04 -3.35 5.71
N VAL A 123 -4.97 -4.43 6.50
CA VAL A 123 -4.15 -5.62 6.19
C VAL A 123 -4.98 -6.59 5.36
N GLY A 124 -6.06 -7.10 5.94
CA GLY A 124 -7.08 -7.91 5.26
C GLY A 124 -6.52 -9.05 4.41
N ALA A 125 -7.25 -9.38 3.35
CA ALA A 125 -6.85 -10.39 2.38
C ALA A 125 -5.88 -9.88 1.30
N HIS A 126 -5.18 -8.73 1.48
CA HIS A 126 -4.29 -8.16 0.46
C HIS A 126 -3.26 -9.16 -0.05
N GLN A 127 -2.53 -9.81 0.86
CA GLN A 127 -1.52 -10.80 0.49
C GLN A 127 -2.14 -12.04 -0.16
N ALA A 128 -3.31 -12.50 0.30
CA ALA A 128 -3.98 -13.65 -0.30
C ALA A 128 -4.25 -13.42 -1.80
N HIS A 129 -4.64 -12.20 -2.18
CA HIS A 129 -4.91 -11.80 -3.54
C HIS A 129 -3.64 -11.50 -4.35
N LEU A 130 -2.75 -10.67 -3.82
CA LEU A 130 -1.60 -10.17 -4.57
C LEU A 130 -0.57 -11.26 -4.91
N ILE A 131 -0.38 -12.23 -4.00
CA ILE A 131 0.56 -13.34 -4.23
C ILE A 131 -0.13 -14.67 -4.53
N ALA A 132 -1.48 -14.68 -4.66
CA ALA A 132 -2.27 -15.90 -4.88
C ALA A 132 -1.86 -17.07 -3.95
N ARG A 133 -1.86 -16.81 -2.63
CA ARG A 133 -1.25 -17.68 -1.60
C ARG A 133 -1.63 -19.17 -1.71
N ASN A 134 -2.85 -19.46 -2.15
CA ASN A 134 -3.39 -20.82 -2.22
C ASN A 134 -3.42 -21.41 -3.65
N ALA A 135 -2.91 -20.68 -4.65
CA ALA A 135 -2.87 -21.09 -6.07
C ALA A 135 -4.23 -21.53 -6.68
N LEU A 136 -5.36 -21.13 -6.07
CA LEU A 136 -6.70 -21.41 -6.60
C LEU A 136 -7.06 -20.54 -7.80
N ALA A 137 -6.38 -19.40 -7.93
CA ALA A 137 -6.52 -18.42 -9.00
C ALA A 137 -5.16 -17.79 -9.26
N THR A 138 -5.01 -17.13 -10.41
CA THR A 138 -3.89 -16.23 -10.68
C THR A 138 -3.92 -14.99 -9.77
N PRO A 139 -2.75 -14.38 -9.48
CA PRO A 139 -2.67 -13.13 -8.73
C PRO A 139 -3.62 -12.03 -9.22
N VAL A 140 -4.10 -11.22 -8.28
CA VAL A 140 -4.88 -10.01 -8.54
C VAL A 140 -3.98 -8.80 -8.35
N ALA A 141 -3.85 -8.00 -9.39
CA ALA A 141 -3.04 -6.78 -9.37
C ALA A 141 -3.76 -5.65 -8.63
N CYS A 142 -3.00 -4.72 -8.04
CA CYS A 142 -3.55 -3.62 -7.26
C CYS A 142 -4.55 -2.77 -8.07
N ASN A 143 -4.26 -2.57 -9.38
CA ASN A 143 -5.11 -1.79 -10.27
C ASN A 143 -6.44 -2.44 -10.62
N GLU A 144 -6.64 -3.72 -10.28
CA GLU A 144 -7.95 -4.36 -10.42
C GLU A 144 -8.94 -3.88 -9.34
N CYS A 145 -8.44 -3.35 -8.22
CA CYS A 145 -9.25 -2.87 -7.09
C CYS A 145 -9.00 -1.41 -6.69
N HIS A 146 -7.91 -0.78 -7.10
CA HIS A 146 -7.53 0.57 -6.68
C HIS A 146 -7.01 1.39 -7.86
N ILE A 147 -7.04 2.72 -7.74
CA ILE A 147 -6.16 3.56 -8.56
C ILE A 147 -4.77 3.50 -7.94
N VAL A 148 -3.82 2.89 -8.66
CA VAL A 148 -2.42 2.88 -8.22
C VAL A 148 -1.80 4.24 -8.59
N PRO A 149 -1.33 5.03 -7.61
CA PRO A 149 -0.77 6.35 -7.88
C PRO A 149 0.59 6.22 -8.59
N ALA A 150 0.87 7.15 -9.51
CA ALA A 150 2.15 7.22 -10.21
C ALA A 150 3.29 7.78 -9.34
N SER A 151 2.96 8.53 -8.27
CA SER A 151 3.92 9.16 -7.35
C SER A 151 3.27 9.40 -5.98
N LEU A 152 4.10 9.71 -4.96
CA LEU A 152 3.63 10.04 -3.61
C LEU A 152 2.61 11.19 -3.62
N SER A 153 2.87 12.24 -4.42
CA SER A 153 2.06 13.45 -4.51
C SER A 153 0.93 13.39 -5.55
N ALA A 154 0.68 12.23 -6.15
CA ALA A 154 -0.42 12.07 -7.09
C ALA A 154 -1.77 12.42 -6.42
N ALA A 155 -2.63 13.12 -7.14
CA ALA A 155 -3.94 13.51 -6.63
C ALA A 155 -4.75 12.26 -6.21
N GLY A 156 -5.34 12.30 -5.01
CA GLY A 156 -6.10 11.19 -4.44
C GLY A 156 -5.25 10.09 -3.80
N HIS A 157 -3.92 10.20 -3.74
CA HIS A 157 -3.09 9.24 -3.01
C HIS A 157 -3.07 9.53 -1.50
N ILE A 158 -2.67 10.75 -1.14
CA ILE A 158 -2.72 11.26 0.23
C ILE A 158 -3.76 12.37 0.25
N ASP A 159 -4.89 12.09 0.86
CA ASP A 159 -5.97 13.05 1.02
C ASP A 159 -6.62 12.91 2.40
N ASN A 160 -7.84 13.45 2.55
CA ASN A 160 -8.56 13.47 3.81
C ASN A 160 -9.53 12.30 3.99
N THR A 161 -9.50 11.30 3.09
CA THR A 161 -10.28 10.07 3.25
C THR A 161 -9.48 9.04 4.06
N ALA A 162 -10.20 8.11 4.69
CA ALA A 162 -9.57 7.06 5.48
C ALA A 162 -9.28 5.84 4.60
N GLY A 163 -7.99 5.58 4.36
CA GLY A 163 -7.55 4.43 3.56
C GLY A 163 -7.77 4.61 2.06
N ALA A 164 -7.22 3.69 1.27
CA ALA A 164 -7.34 3.76 -0.19
C ALA A 164 -8.75 3.37 -0.67
N GLU A 165 -9.30 4.15 -1.62
CA GLU A 165 -10.59 3.86 -2.23
C GLU A 165 -10.53 2.58 -3.06
N VAL A 166 -11.51 1.70 -2.84
CA VAL A 166 -11.70 0.52 -3.69
C VAL A 166 -12.52 0.92 -4.91
N MET A 167 -11.88 0.90 -6.07
CA MET A 167 -12.48 1.13 -7.38
C MET A 167 -12.22 -0.07 -8.29
N PHE A 168 -13.27 -0.80 -8.63
CA PHE A 168 -13.14 -1.90 -9.56
C PHE A 168 -13.03 -1.36 -10.99
N LEU A 169 -11.91 -1.65 -11.65
CA LEU A 169 -11.84 -1.49 -13.10
C LEU A 169 -12.60 -2.64 -13.76
N VAL A 170 -13.41 -2.32 -14.77
CA VAL A 170 -14.07 -3.34 -15.59
C VAL A 170 -12.99 -4.10 -16.34
N THR A 171 -12.92 -5.41 -16.11
CA THR A 171 -11.97 -6.34 -16.74
C THR A 171 -12.69 -7.64 -17.09
N ASP A 172 -11.99 -8.61 -17.67
CA ASP A 172 -12.55 -9.96 -17.85
C ASP A 172 -12.92 -10.65 -16.52
N ARG A 173 -12.36 -10.21 -15.39
CA ARG A 173 -12.62 -10.76 -14.04
C ARG A 173 -13.68 -9.99 -13.26
N PHE A 174 -13.81 -8.69 -13.53
CA PHE A 174 -14.75 -7.77 -12.88
C PHE A 174 -15.70 -7.22 -13.94
N ALA A 175 -16.96 -7.66 -13.92
CA ALA A 175 -17.98 -7.21 -14.87
C ALA A 175 -18.34 -5.71 -14.68
N ALA A 176 -19.54 -5.28 -15.05
CA ALA A 176 -20.01 -3.95 -14.65
C ALA A 176 -20.79 -4.02 -13.33
N GLY A 177 -20.67 -2.99 -12.49
CA GLY A 177 -21.48 -2.80 -11.29
C GLY A 177 -20.99 -3.54 -10.04
N GLN A 178 -19.71 -3.91 -9.96
CA GLN A 178 -19.06 -4.37 -8.74
C GLN A 178 -18.92 -3.22 -7.77
N SER A 179 -19.08 -3.53 -6.48
CA SER A 179 -18.84 -2.56 -5.42
C SER A 179 -18.23 -3.23 -4.21
N PHE A 180 -17.53 -2.41 -3.42
CA PHE A 180 -17.03 -2.80 -2.11
C PHE A 180 -17.72 -1.92 -1.08
N SER A 181 -18.41 -2.56 -0.14
CA SER A 181 -19.03 -1.86 0.97
C SER A 181 -18.01 -1.69 2.09
N GLN A 182 -17.60 -0.45 2.39
CA GLN A 182 -16.64 -0.20 3.48
C GLN A 182 -17.22 -0.56 4.87
N SER A 183 -18.53 -0.43 5.05
CA SER A 183 -19.18 -0.66 6.36
C SER A 183 -19.23 -2.14 6.73
N THR A 184 -19.59 -2.99 5.76
CA THR A 184 -19.69 -4.45 5.94
C THR A 184 -18.41 -5.17 5.52
N ARG A 185 -17.51 -4.48 4.80
CA ARG A 185 -16.26 -5.02 4.24
C ARG A 185 -16.51 -6.19 3.29
N THR A 186 -17.65 -6.14 2.60
CA THR A 186 -18.08 -7.17 1.65
C THR A 186 -17.96 -6.67 0.23
N CYS A 187 -17.73 -7.61 -0.68
CA CYS A 187 -17.75 -7.38 -2.11
C CYS A 187 -19.11 -7.76 -2.66
N ASP A 188 -19.68 -6.90 -3.49
CA ASP A 188 -20.98 -7.12 -4.13
C ASP A 188 -20.84 -7.22 -5.63
N ASN A 189 -21.69 -8.07 -6.23
CA ASN A 189 -21.72 -8.33 -7.67
C ASN A 189 -20.35 -8.75 -8.27
N THR A 190 -19.47 -9.33 -7.44
CA THR A 190 -18.18 -9.87 -7.89
C THR A 190 -18.33 -11.34 -8.28
N TYR A 191 -17.73 -11.72 -9.41
CA TYR A 191 -17.70 -13.13 -9.82
C TYR A 191 -16.90 -13.99 -8.83
N CYS A 192 -15.78 -13.47 -8.31
CA CYS A 192 -14.85 -14.23 -7.45
C CYS A 192 -15.38 -14.52 -6.04
N HIS A 193 -16.32 -13.74 -5.52
CA HIS A 193 -16.88 -13.92 -4.18
C HIS A 193 -18.39 -13.70 -4.21
N GLY A 194 -19.14 -14.81 -4.23
CA GLY A 194 -20.57 -14.83 -3.96
C GLY A 194 -21.50 -14.71 -5.15
N ASN A 195 -21.00 -14.44 -6.36
CA ASN A 195 -21.80 -14.41 -7.59
C ASN A 195 -21.34 -15.39 -8.66
N PHE A 196 -20.95 -16.60 -8.25
CA PHE A 196 -20.59 -17.67 -9.19
C PHE A 196 -21.82 -18.16 -9.95
N ARG A 197 -21.73 -18.18 -11.29
CA ARG A 197 -22.77 -18.78 -12.13
C ARG A 197 -22.92 -20.26 -11.77
N ASN A 198 -24.13 -20.66 -11.39
CA ASN A 198 -24.44 -22.01 -10.90
C ASN A 198 -23.62 -22.42 -9.66
N GLY A 199 -22.99 -21.50 -8.93
CA GLY A 199 -22.27 -21.80 -7.70
C GLY A 199 -23.05 -21.43 -6.45
N ASN A 200 -22.38 -21.51 -5.32
CA ASN A 200 -22.88 -21.06 -4.04
C ASN A 200 -22.79 -19.53 -3.95
N LYS A 201 -23.81 -18.91 -3.36
CA LYS A 201 -23.85 -17.45 -3.13
C LYS A 201 -23.23 -17.07 -1.79
N ALA A 202 -21.98 -17.49 -1.57
CA ALA A 202 -21.27 -17.20 -0.33
C ALA A 202 -20.86 -15.72 -0.29
N SER A 203 -21.36 -14.97 0.68
CA SER A 203 -20.83 -13.64 0.97
C SER A 203 -19.49 -13.78 1.69
N VAL A 204 -18.50 -12.99 1.28
CA VAL A 204 -17.14 -13.01 1.83
C VAL A 204 -16.82 -11.64 2.42
N VAL A 205 -16.24 -11.66 3.61
CA VAL A 205 -15.78 -10.46 4.31
C VAL A 205 -14.27 -10.33 4.11
N TRP A 206 -13.81 -9.16 3.66
CA TRP A 206 -12.43 -8.88 3.26
C TRP A 206 -11.36 -9.21 4.32
N ASN A 207 -11.71 -9.03 5.59
CA ASN A 207 -10.83 -9.24 6.73
C ASN A 207 -11.28 -10.46 7.57
N ASP A 208 -11.96 -11.44 6.96
CA ASP A 208 -12.23 -12.73 7.58
C ASP A 208 -10.97 -13.60 7.60
N ALA A 209 -10.23 -13.52 8.71
CA ALA A 209 -9.02 -14.30 8.93
C ALA A 209 -9.29 -15.80 9.22
N THR A 210 -10.55 -16.25 9.30
CA THR A 210 -10.87 -17.66 9.57
C THR A 210 -10.64 -18.56 8.35
N GLY A 211 -10.67 -17.98 7.13
CA GLY A 211 -10.57 -18.71 5.87
C GLY A 211 -11.78 -19.60 5.55
N GLN A 212 -12.84 -19.58 6.37
CA GLN A 212 -14.02 -20.44 6.18
C GLN A 212 -14.76 -20.11 4.88
N ALA A 213 -14.85 -18.81 4.55
CA ALA A 213 -15.51 -18.34 3.34
C ALA A 213 -14.84 -18.84 2.04
N ILE A 214 -13.59 -19.27 2.09
CA ILE A 214 -12.80 -19.75 0.94
C ILE A 214 -12.43 -21.24 1.05
N ALA A 215 -13.00 -21.97 2.01
CA ALA A 215 -12.82 -23.41 2.10
C ALA A 215 -13.38 -24.11 0.86
N CYS A 216 -12.77 -25.22 0.42
CA CYS A 216 -13.34 -26.04 -0.65
C CYS A 216 -14.79 -26.42 -0.31
N GLY A 217 -15.70 -26.27 -1.28
CA GLY A 217 -17.14 -26.42 -1.05
C GLY A 217 -17.88 -25.11 -0.81
N SER A 218 -17.21 -24.01 -0.45
CA SER A 218 -17.87 -22.73 -0.14
C SER A 218 -18.32 -21.99 -1.39
N CYS A 219 -17.56 -22.10 -2.49
CA CYS A 219 -17.80 -21.42 -3.77
C CYS A 219 -18.70 -22.24 -4.70
N HIS A 220 -18.46 -23.56 -4.75
CA HIS A 220 -19.33 -24.54 -5.38
C HIS A 220 -19.28 -25.83 -4.55
N GLY A 221 -20.38 -26.57 -4.56
CA GLY A 221 -20.51 -27.84 -3.87
C GLY A 221 -20.91 -27.73 -2.39
N ASP A 222 -20.32 -28.54 -1.51
CA ASP A 222 -20.79 -28.76 -0.14
C ASP A 222 -19.65 -28.93 0.88
N VAL A 223 -19.45 -27.91 1.72
CA VAL A 223 -18.43 -27.90 2.78
C VAL A 223 -18.60 -29.03 3.81
N SER A 224 -19.77 -29.64 3.94
CA SER A 224 -20.03 -30.73 4.91
C SER A 224 -19.39 -32.07 4.51
N LYS A 225 -18.95 -32.21 3.25
CA LYS A 225 -18.33 -33.44 2.75
C LYS A 225 -16.90 -33.60 3.25
N SER A 226 -16.41 -34.84 3.28
CA SER A 226 -15.11 -35.18 3.86
C SER A 226 -13.96 -35.04 2.87
N SER A 227 -14.10 -35.53 1.63
CA SER A 227 -13.05 -35.43 0.61
C SER A 227 -13.18 -34.15 -0.21
N ILE A 228 -12.05 -33.64 -0.74
CA ILE A 228 -12.05 -32.46 -1.63
C ILE A 228 -12.92 -32.70 -2.88
N ALA A 229 -12.86 -33.91 -3.44
CA ALA A 229 -13.66 -34.30 -4.59
C ALA A 229 -15.16 -34.24 -4.28
N ASP A 230 -15.58 -34.77 -3.13
CA ASP A 230 -16.99 -34.74 -2.73
C ASP A 230 -17.46 -33.33 -2.37
N LYS A 231 -16.59 -32.51 -1.77
CA LYS A 231 -16.88 -31.10 -1.48
C LYS A 231 -17.13 -30.28 -2.75
N ALA A 232 -16.54 -30.67 -3.88
CA ALA A 232 -16.68 -29.94 -5.14
C ALA A 232 -18.01 -30.21 -5.87
N LEU A 233 -18.65 -31.34 -5.60
CA LEU A 233 -19.90 -31.74 -6.27
C LEU A 233 -21.08 -30.86 -5.85
N PRO A 234 -21.93 -30.39 -6.78
CA PRO A 234 -23.10 -29.57 -6.47
C PRO A 234 -23.98 -30.16 -5.37
N LYS A 235 -24.34 -29.34 -4.38
CA LYS A 235 -25.24 -29.75 -3.30
C LYS A 235 -26.63 -30.14 -3.80
N THR A 236 -27.09 -29.46 -4.85
CA THR A 236 -28.39 -29.68 -5.51
C THR A 236 -28.26 -29.43 -7.00
N SER A 237 -29.23 -29.91 -7.79
CA SER A 237 -29.32 -29.62 -9.24
C SER A 237 -29.49 -28.12 -9.55
N LEU A 238 -29.95 -27.29 -8.60
CA LEU A 238 -30.01 -25.83 -8.77
C LEU A 238 -28.60 -25.19 -8.77
N ASN A 239 -27.64 -25.78 -8.06
CA ASN A 239 -26.25 -25.31 -7.93
C ASN A 239 -25.29 -26.03 -8.88
N GLY A 240 -25.81 -26.66 -9.93
CA GLY A 240 -25.00 -27.44 -10.88
C GLY A 240 -25.68 -27.67 -12.22
N GLY A 241 -26.96 -27.32 -12.35
CA GLY A 241 -27.77 -27.67 -13.52
C GLY A 241 -27.80 -29.19 -13.69
N THR A 242 -27.43 -29.63 -14.89
CA THR A 242 -27.36 -31.04 -15.31
C THR A 242 -26.03 -31.72 -14.99
N HIS A 243 -25.25 -31.20 -14.02
CA HIS A 243 -23.95 -31.76 -13.66
C HIS A 243 -24.09 -33.23 -13.20
N PRO A 244 -23.34 -34.18 -13.79
CA PRO A 244 -23.40 -35.58 -13.40
C PRO A 244 -22.80 -35.78 -12.00
N ASN A 245 -23.23 -36.81 -11.29
CA ASN A 245 -22.63 -37.19 -10.00
C ASN A 245 -21.39 -38.07 -10.23
N ASP A 246 -20.35 -37.50 -10.87
CA ASP A 246 -19.06 -38.15 -11.14
C ASP A 246 -17.92 -37.32 -10.54
N ASN A 247 -17.06 -37.97 -9.75
CA ASN A 247 -15.92 -37.33 -9.11
C ASN A 247 -14.65 -37.33 -10.00
N LYS A 248 -14.67 -37.97 -11.16
CA LYS A 248 -13.61 -37.88 -12.17
C LYS A 248 -13.74 -36.58 -12.97
N CYS A 249 -13.66 -35.45 -12.26
CA CYS A 249 -13.87 -34.11 -12.80
C CYS A 249 -13.05 -33.84 -14.06
N TYR A 250 -11.82 -34.36 -14.11
CA TYR A 250 -10.89 -34.23 -15.22
C TYR A 250 -11.41 -34.85 -16.54
N ASN A 251 -12.40 -35.74 -16.53
CA ASN A 251 -12.99 -36.28 -17.76
C ASN A 251 -13.71 -35.19 -18.57
N CYS A 252 -14.36 -34.25 -17.87
CA CYS A 252 -15.07 -33.14 -18.51
C CYS A 252 -14.27 -31.84 -18.40
N HIS A 253 -13.68 -31.54 -17.23
CA HIS A 253 -12.97 -30.29 -16.93
C HIS A 253 -11.46 -30.39 -17.16
N THR A 254 -11.00 -31.12 -18.18
CA THR A 254 -9.58 -31.45 -18.47
C THR A 254 -8.63 -30.24 -18.45
N SER A 255 -9.09 -29.05 -18.86
CA SER A 255 -8.26 -27.84 -18.90
C SER A 255 -8.11 -27.16 -17.53
N VAL A 256 -9.04 -27.44 -16.60
CA VAL A 256 -9.11 -26.83 -15.27
C VAL A 256 -8.52 -27.74 -14.20
N ILE A 257 -8.73 -29.05 -14.31
CA ILE A 257 -8.31 -30.01 -13.28
C ILE A 257 -7.76 -31.30 -13.92
N ASN A 258 -6.65 -31.80 -13.39
CA ASN A 258 -6.04 -33.06 -13.86
C ASN A 258 -6.49 -34.27 -13.04
N SER A 259 -6.02 -35.46 -13.41
CA SER A 259 -6.34 -36.73 -12.72
C SER A 259 -5.86 -36.80 -11.27
N ASN A 260 -4.95 -35.92 -10.86
CA ASN A 260 -4.45 -35.80 -9.49
C ASN A 260 -5.17 -34.70 -8.69
N TYR A 261 -6.30 -34.17 -9.19
CA TYR A 261 -7.04 -33.06 -8.60
C TYR A 261 -6.25 -31.76 -8.44
N GLN A 262 -5.21 -31.56 -9.25
CA GLN A 262 -4.47 -30.31 -9.29
C GLN A 262 -5.18 -29.33 -10.22
N LEU A 263 -5.41 -28.12 -9.71
CA LEU A 263 -6.12 -27.05 -10.40
C LEU A 263 -5.17 -26.22 -11.26
N ASN A 264 -5.62 -25.85 -12.45
CA ASN A 264 -5.01 -24.81 -13.25
C ASN A 264 -5.51 -23.45 -12.76
N ALA A 265 -4.67 -22.73 -12.01
CA ALA A 265 -4.97 -21.42 -11.45
C ALA A 265 -5.44 -20.38 -12.49
N SER A 266 -4.98 -20.50 -13.74
CA SER A 266 -5.41 -19.58 -14.81
C SER A 266 -6.84 -19.84 -15.31
N ARG A 267 -7.44 -20.98 -14.93
CA ARG A 267 -8.75 -21.41 -15.41
C ARG A 267 -9.81 -21.63 -14.33
N HIS A 268 -9.41 -21.88 -13.09
CA HIS A 268 -10.36 -22.28 -12.04
C HIS A 268 -11.25 -21.13 -11.51
N ILE A 269 -10.76 -19.87 -11.54
CA ILE A 269 -11.53 -18.69 -11.13
C ILE A 269 -11.28 -17.57 -12.15
N ASN A 270 -11.86 -17.69 -13.34
CA ASN A 270 -11.63 -16.76 -14.47
C ASN A 270 -12.91 -16.29 -15.20
N GLY A 271 -14.09 -16.55 -14.62
CA GLY A 271 -15.38 -16.15 -15.21
C GLY A 271 -15.97 -17.14 -16.21
N LYS A 272 -15.22 -18.18 -16.60
CA LYS A 272 -15.60 -19.12 -17.68
C LYS A 272 -15.76 -20.53 -17.12
N ILE A 273 -16.76 -21.24 -17.64
CA ILE A 273 -16.94 -22.67 -17.38
C ILE A 273 -16.27 -23.41 -18.53
N ASP A 274 -15.14 -24.06 -18.25
CA ASP A 274 -14.41 -24.85 -19.23
C ASP A 274 -14.72 -26.34 -19.04
N PHE A 275 -15.31 -26.97 -20.05
CA PHE A 275 -15.50 -28.42 -20.10
C PHE A 275 -15.56 -28.92 -21.55
N ILE A 276 -15.27 -30.20 -21.74
CA ILE A 276 -15.45 -30.92 -23.00
C ILE A 276 -16.86 -31.52 -22.98
N ASN A 277 -17.62 -31.27 -24.05
CA ASN A 277 -18.93 -31.92 -24.32
C ASN A 277 -18.73 -33.35 -24.82
#